data_AF-A0A7X8G8U5-F1
#
_entry.id   AF-A0A7X8G8U5-F1
#
_cell.length_a   1.000
_cell.length_b   1.000
_cell.length_c   1.000
_cell.angle_alpha   90.00
_cell.angle_beta   90.00
_cell.angle_gamma   90.00
#
_symmetry.space_group_name_H-M   'P 1'
#
loop_
_entity.id
_entity.type
_entity.pdbx_description
1 polymer ?
#
loop_
_entity_poly.entity_id
_entity_poly.type
_entity_poly.pdbx_seq_one_letter_code
_entity_poly.pdbx_strand_id
1 'polypeptide(L)' 'MDELLLTGMTLEDARIVLKEKGITEYEVVVTCPPRSAGLKAEDDFRVLLVNPNDSPMTVLVCKP' A
#
# COMPACT_ATOMS: atom_id res chain seq x y z
N MET A 1 12.25 -15.09 2.76
CA MET A 1 11.27 -14.05 3.12
C MET A 1 10.13 -14.22 2.15
N ASP A 2 8.93 -14.52 2.63
CA ASP A 2 7.73 -14.50 1.77
C ASP A 2 7.56 -13.07 1.26
N GLU A 3 7.83 -12.86 -0.03
CA GLU A 3 7.58 -11.58 -0.68
C GLU A 3 6.06 -11.33 -0.64
N LEU A 4 5.64 -10.27 0.06
CA LEU A 4 4.27 -9.78 0.03
C LEU A 4 3.99 -9.19 -1.36
N LEU A 5 3.68 -10.06 -2.32
CA LEU A 5 3.35 -9.72 -3.70
C LEU A 5 1.93 -9.14 -3.79
N LEU A 6 1.78 -7.90 -3.30
CA LEU A 6 0.53 -7.13 -3.40
C LEU A 6 0.56 -6.15 -4.59
N THR A 7 1.68 -6.05 -5.31
CA THR A 7 1.85 -5.13 -6.43
C THR A 7 0.83 -5.39 -7.53
N GLY A 8 0.17 -4.33 -7.98
CA GLY A 8 -0.89 -4.38 -9.00
C GLY A 8 -2.30 -4.59 -8.44
N MET A 9 -2.44 -4.98 -7.17
CA MET A 9 -3.74 -5.02 -6.49
C MET A 9 -4.26 -3.61 -6.20
N THR A 10 -5.57 -3.50 -5.98
CA THR A 10 -6.17 -2.32 -5.38
C THR A 10 -5.75 -2.23 -3.90
N LEU A 11 -5.82 -1.02 -3.33
CA LEU A 11 -5.55 -0.84 -1.92
C LEU A 11 -6.56 -1.59 -1.06
N GLU A 12 -7.82 -1.68 -1.49
CA GLU A 12 -8.84 -2.51 -0.82
C GLU A 12 -8.42 -3.99 -0.74
N ASP A 13 -8.08 -4.59 -1.88
CA ASP A 13 -7.66 -6.00 -1.95
C ASP A 13 -6.40 -6.23 -1.11
N ALA A 14 -5.43 -5.31 -1.19
CA ALA A 14 -4.21 -5.38 -0.40
C ALA A 14 -4.51 -5.34 1.10
N ARG A 15 -5.45 -4.50 1.56
CA ARG A 15 -5.87 -4.44 2.97
C ARG A 15 -6.48 -5.74 3.46
N ILE A 16 -7.28 -6.40 2.62
CA ILE A 16 -7.87 -7.71 2.93
C ILE A 16 -6.77 -8.74 3.14
N VAL A 17 -5.83 -8.85 2.19
CA VAL A 17 -4.71 -9.81 2.27
C VAL A 17 -3.81 -9.52 3.48
N LEU A 18 -3.52 -8.25 3.77
CA LEU A 18 -2.73 -7.87 4.94
C LEU A 18 -3.43 -8.27 6.24
N LYS A 19 -4.74 -8.05 6.34
CA LYS A 19 -5.54 -8.45 7.49
C LYS A 19 -5.57 -9.98 7.66
N GLU A 20 -5.72 -10.74 6.59
CA GLU A 20 -5.67 -12.21 6.62
C GLU A 20 -4.31 -12.74 7.07
N LYS A 21 -3.23 -12.01 6.76
CA LYS A 21 -1.86 -12.30 7.24
C LYS A 21 -1.59 -11.81 8.67
N GLY A 22 -2.54 -11.15 9.31
CA GLY A 22 -2.39 -10.58 10.65
C GLY A 22 -1.54 -9.30 10.70
N ILE A 23 -1.31 -8.65 9.57
CA ILE A 23 -0.55 -7.39 9.46
C ILE A 23 -1.53 -6.23 9.58
N THR A 24 -1.54 -5.57 10.73
CA THR A 24 -2.41 -4.41 11.01
C THR A 24 -1.65 -3.09 11.11
N GLU A 25 -0.33 -3.13 11.29
CA GLU A 25 0.52 -1.95 11.42
C GLU A 25 1.30 -1.72 10.13
N TYR A 26 0.81 -0.79 9.31
CA TYR A 26 1.50 -0.33 8.10
C TYR A 26 1.11 1.11 7.77
N GLU A 27 2.01 1.82 7.10
CA GLU A 27 1.80 3.15 6.56
C GLU A 27 1.50 3.06 5.06
N VAL A 28 0.50 3.82 4.59
CA VAL A 28 0.19 3.92 3.16
C VAL A 28 0.74 5.23 2.62
N VAL A 29 1.67 5.14 1.68
CA VAL A 29 2.31 6.30 1.05
C VAL A 29 1.79 6.43 -0.37
N VAL A 30 1.11 7.54 -0.66
CA VAL A 30 0.61 7.85 -1.99
C VAL A 30 1.70 8.54 -2.81
N THR A 31 2.07 7.95 -3.94
CA THR A 31 2.90 8.59 -4.96
C THR A 31 2.00 9.18 -6.04
N CYS A 32 2.18 10.46 -6.31
CA CYS A 32 1.45 11.17 -7.37
C CYS A 32 2.41 12.18 -8.01
N PRO A 33 2.81 11.99 -9.27
CA PRO A 33 3.16 13.08 -10.16
C PRO A 33 1.87 13.57 -10.85
N PRO A 34 1.44 14.83 -10.69
CA PRO A 34 2.07 15.93 -9.96
C PRO A 34 1.91 15.82 -8.43
N ARG A 35 2.95 16.28 -7.71
CA ARG A 35 3.07 16.21 -6.24
C ARG A 35 1.86 16.91 -5.59
N SER A 36 0.91 16.11 -5.13
CA SER A 36 -0.34 16.58 -4.54
C SER A 36 -0.27 16.33 -3.04
N ALA A 37 -0.12 17.38 -2.25
CA ALA A 37 -0.06 17.28 -0.80
C ALA A 37 -1.46 17.01 -0.21
N GLY A 38 -1.54 16.14 0.80
CA GLY A 38 -2.77 15.90 1.56
C GLY A 38 -3.79 14.99 0.90
N LEU A 39 -3.41 14.23 -0.13
CA LEU A 39 -4.26 13.17 -0.67
C LEU A 39 -4.39 12.04 0.34
N LYS A 40 -5.64 11.70 0.65
CA LYS A 40 -5.94 10.44 1.32
C LYS A 40 -5.83 9.32 0.28
N ALA A 41 -5.26 8.19 0.68
CA ALA A 41 -5.26 7.00 -0.15
C ALA A 41 -6.71 6.48 -0.29
N GLU A 42 -7.17 6.33 -1.52
CA GLU A 42 -8.49 5.78 -1.83
C GLU A 42 -8.37 4.30 -2.17
N ASP A 43 -9.48 3.58 -2.04
CA ASP A 43 -9.53 2.12 -2.13
C ASP A 43 -9.20 1.60 -3.55
N ASP A 44 -9.42 2.44 -4.57
CA ASP A 44 -9.13 2.17 -5.98
C ASP A 44 -7.66 2.40 -6.37
N PHE A 45 -6.84 2.95 -5.46
CA PHE A 45 -5.43 3.17 -5.74
C PHE A 45 -4.68 1.85 -5.88
N ARG A 46 -3.72 1.81 -6.80
CA ARG A 46 -2.96 0.59 -7.08
C ARG A 46 -1.69 0.53 -6.25
N VAL A 47 -1.42 -0.63 -5.67
CA VAL A 47 -0.17 -0.90 -4.97
C VAL A 47 0.97 -1.01 -5.98
N LEU A 48 2.02 -0.20 -5.77
CA LEU A 48 3.24 -0.20 -6.56
C LEU A 48 4.36 -1.00 -5.90
N LEU A 49 4.45 -0.92 -4.57
CA LEU A 49 5.52 -1.51 -3.79
C LEU A 49 5.05 -1.78 -2.36
N VAL A 50 5.52 -2.87 -1.78
CA VAL A 50 5.40 -3.14 -0.34
C VAL A 50 6.80 -3.26 0.22
N ASN A 51 7.11 -2.49 1.27
CA ASN A 51 8.38 -2.55 1.96
C ASN A 51 8.17 -3.12 3.38
N PRO A 52 8.28 -4.45 3.55
CA PRO A 52 8.05 -5.12 4.83
C PRO A 52 9.15 -4.87 5.87
N ASN A 53 10.31 -4.33 5.44
CA ASN A 53 11.44 -4.05 6.33
C ASN A 53 11.36 -2.67 7.00
N ASP A 54 10.40 -1.82 6.60
CA ASP A 54 10.16 -0.55 7.29
C ASP A 54 9.43 -0.78 8.63
N SER A 55 9.63 0.13 9.59
CA SER A 55 8.93 0.13 10.86
C SER A 55 8.23 1.48 11.06
N PRO A 56 6.90 1.56 10.83
CA PRO A 56 5.98 0.51 10.38
C PRO A 56 6.18 0.11 8.91
N MET A 57 5.64 -1.03 8.48
CA MET A 57 5.70 -1.49 7.09
C MET A 57 5.12 -0.43 6.14
N THR A 58 5.75 -0.18 4.99
CA THR A 58 5.26 0.82 4.04
C THR A 58 4.58 0.17 2.84
N VAL A 59 3.39 0.63 2.47
CA VAL A 59 2.69 0.29 1.23
C VAL A 59 2.63 1.52 0.33
N LEU A 60 3.35 1.45 -0.78
CA LEU A 60 3.37 2.50 -1.78
C LEU A 60 2.22 2.30 -2.75
N VAL A 61 1.41 3.34 -2.95
CA VAL A 61 0.28 3.31 -3.90
C VAL A 61 0.36 4.46 -4.89
N CYS A 62 -0.32 4.33 -6.02
CA CYS A 62 -0.57 5.43 -6.95
C CYS A 62 -2.05 5.54 -7.28
N LYS A 63 -2.43 6.75 -7.70
CA LYS A 63 -3.71 6.95 -8.37
C LYS A 63 -3.81 6.06 -9.62
N PRO A 64 -5.03 5.61 -9.98
CA PRO A 64 -5.27 4.97 -11.26
C PRO A 64 -4.90 5.87 -12.45
#